data_AF-A0A6B9FGJ3-F1
#
_entry.id   AF-A0A6B9FGJ3-F1
#
_cell.length_a   1.000
_cell.length_b   1.000
_cell.length_c   1.000
_cell.angle_alpha   90.00
_cell.angle_beta   90.00
_cell.angle_gamma   90.00
#
_symmetry.space_group_name_H-M   'P 1'
#
loop_
_entity.id
_entity.type
_entity.pdbx_description
1 polymer ?
#
loop_
_entity_poly.entity_id
_entity_poly.type
_entity_poly.pdbx_seq_one_letter_code
_entity_poly.pdbx_strand_id
1 'polypeptide(L)'
;MRSAALVAAFLLVLAGCGGAANGPATPTAEPTVEPTATAVPTATTASTPHDGYADPETDRLGWEAGRWYDEPLSVNASNGLNRSERRAVVARTMARVERLRGLEFESSVPVTVVDRETYRGREDVNATAFDEVTWEALLLVGEDRSVETVFESFYGASVQGSYRPSEDRIVVVSDAARPTIDRRTLAHELVHALQDQHFGLDGWAEGTTRDARLARQGLIEGDAGYVADLYERRCASNWTCVPRPSSGPGASLDGDAGVYVASYQPYSDGPALVHRLRERGGWAAVDAAYAAPPTSTTAVIHPDRYPDWSPRAVRVPERSAGNWSRFDRSPPGTTVGEASLFATVWANGGVETFHLQRPSRPHRTYNYTHPTTAGWVGDRLVPYRSADGRTGYVLRTEWETAGDAAAFATAYRSLLRERRGAERRGEDVLVVPAGPYADAFRVTRDGRTVTVVNAPTAGTLDAVHARAD
;
A
#
# COMPACT_ATOMS: atom_id res chain seq x y z
N MET A 1 13.20 26.65 6.16
CA MET A 1 12.12 26.12 5.31
C MET A 1 12.12 24.61 5.51
N ARG A 2 11.19 24.10 6.31
CA ARG A 2 11.07 22.65 6.56
C ARG A 2 10.49 22.03 5.31
N SER A 3 11.21 21.10 4.69
CA SER A 3 10.69 20.29 3.59
C SER A 3 9.47 19.55 4.11
N ALA A 4 8.29 19.87 3.58
CA ALA A 4 7.08 19.10 3.82
C ALA A 4 7.32 17.72 3.19
N ALA A 5 7.68 16.74 4.03
CA ALA A 5 7.54 15.35 3.64
C ALA A 5 6.04 15.11 3.44
N LEU A 6 5.67 14.40 2.38
CA LEU A 6 4.36 13.79 2.25
C LEU A 6 4.09 12.98 3.53
N VAL A 7 3.38 13.59 4.48
CA VAL A 7 2.65 12.88 5.51
C VAL A 7 1.50 12.26 4.74
N ALA A 8 1.75 11.09 4.15
CA ALA A 8 0.65 10.23 3.77
C ALA A 8 -0.05 9.92 5.10
N ALA A 9 -1.16 10.61 5.35
CA ALA A 9 -2.10 10.16 6.34
C ALA A 9 -2.34 8.66 6.11
N PHE A 10 -2.42 7.89 7.19
CA PHE A 10 -2.84 6.50 7.15
C PHE A 10 -4.29 6.49 6.69
N LEU A 11 -4.48 6.43 5.37
CA LEU A 11 -5.78 6.59 4.73
C LEU A 11 -6.26 5.23 4.28
N LEU A 12 -7.17 4.65 5.08
CA LEU A 12 -7.88 3.44 4.74
C LEU A 12 -8.58 3.60 3.39
N VAL A 13 -8.01 2.99 2.35
CA VAL A 13 -8.72 2.72 1.10
C VAL A 13 -9.43 1.38 1.28
N LEU A 14 -10.58 1.39 1.96
CA LEU A 14 -11.49 0.25 1.92
C LEU A 14 -12.35 0.34 0.67
N ALA A 15 -11.75 0.04 -0.49
CA ALA A 15 -12.52 -0.29 -1.68
C ALA A 15 -13.22 -1.64 -1.43
N GLY A 16 -14.54 -1.63 -1.39
CA GLY A 16 -15.34 -2.85 -1.38
C GLY A 16 -14.98 -3.70 -2.60
N CYS A 17 -14.53 -4.93 -2.38
CA CYS A 17 -14.35 -5.91 -3.44
C CYS A 17 -15.71 -6.27 -4.06
N GLY A 18 -16.17 -5.48 -5.03
CA GLY A 18 -17.29 -5.82 -5.90
C GLY A 18 -16.84 -6.76 -7.02
N GLY A 19 -16.57 -8.02 -6.69
CA GLY A 19 -16.36 -9.06 -7.69
C GLY A 19 -17.71 -9.47 -8.29
N ALA A 20 -17.96 -9.12 -9.55
CA ALA A 20 -19.11 -9.59 -10.30
C ALA A 20 -18.98 -11.11 -10.54
N ALA A 21 -19.65 -11.91 -9.70
CA ALA A 21 -19.80 -13.35 -9.91
C ALA A 21 -21.06 -13.61 -10.74
N ASN A 22 -20.90 -13.72 -12.06
CA ASN A 22 -21.91 -14.34 -12.93
C ASN A 22 -21.24 -15.46 -13.75
N GLY A 23 -21.41 -16.69 -13.29
CA GLY A 23 -21.04 -17.90 -14.02
C GLY A 23 -21.63 -19.13 -13.31
N PRO A 24 -22.33 -20.04 -14.03
CA PRO A 24 -23.14 -21.07 -13.40
C PRO A 24 -22.25 -22.17 -12.80
N ALA A 25 -22.54 -22.54 -11.56
CA ALA A 25 -21.92 -23.67 -10.88
C ALA A 25 -22.39 -24.98 -11.53
N THR A 26 -21.46 -25.77 -12.05
CA THR A 26 -21.65 -27.19 -12.34
C THR A 26 -20.83 -27.98 -11.33
N PRO A 27 -21.38 -28.98 -10.64
CA PRO A 27 -20.64 -29.74 -9.64
C PRO A 27 -19.88 -30.88 -10.33
N THR A 28 -18.55 -30.88 -10.22
CA THR A 28 -17.73 -32.06 -10.52
C THR A 28 -17.09 -32.51 -9.22
N ALA A 29 -17.46 -33.72 -8.78
CA ALA A 29 -16.88 -34.39 -7.63
C ALA A 29 -15.62 -35.15 -8.05
N GLU A 30 -14.53 -35.02 -7.28
CA GLU A 30 -13.42 -35.98 -7.25
C GLU A 30 -12.56 -35.77 -5.97
N PRO A 31 -11.68 -36.72 -5.58
CA PRO A 31 -11.83 -37.47 -4.34
C PRO A 31 -10.88 -37.03 -3.23
N THR A 32 -11.28 -37.35 -2.00
CA THR A 32 -10.57 -37.08 -0.75
C THR A 32 -9.28 -37.91 -0.63
N VAL A 33 -8.15 -37.24 -0.44
CA VAL A 33 -6.90 -37.84 0.05
C VAL A 33 -6.57 -37.20 1.39
N GLU A 34 -6.59 -38.00 2.45
CA GLU A 34 -6.21 -37.62 3.82
C GLU A 34 -4.68 -37.51 3.96
N PRO A 35 -4.12 -36.41 4.48
CA PRO A 35 -2.76 -36.39 5.00
C PRO A 35 -2.76 -36.55 6.52
N THR A 36 -2.05 -37.58 7.00
CA THR A 36 -1.74 -37.81 8.41
C THR A 36 -0.87 -36.67 8.96
N ALA A 37 -1.43 -35.83 9.83
CA ALA A 37 -0.71 -34.76 10.50
C ALA A 37 -0.08 -35.25 11.82
N THR A 38 1.24 -35.11 11.95
CA THR A 38 1.95 -35.23 13.22
C THR A 38 1.71 -33.96 14.04
N ALA A 39 1.03 -34.09 15.19
CA ALA A 39 0.65 -32.98 16.05
C ALA A 39 1.85 -32.39 16.80
N VAL A 40 2.05 -31.08 16.67
CA VAL A 40 2.84 -30.25 17.60
C VAL A 40 1.82 -29.56 18.53
N PRO A 41 2.03 -29.51 19.87
CA PRO A 41 1.01 -29.04 20.78
C PRO A 41 0.90 -27.50 20.73
N THR A 42 -0.12 -26.99 20.05
CA THR A 42 -0.56 -25.60 20.21
C THR A 42 -1.43 -25.52 21.46
N ALA A 43 -0.94 -24.83 22.49
CA ALA A 43 -1.71 -24.53 23.69
C ALA A 43 -2.95 -23.69 23.32
N THR A 44 -4.07 -24.37 23.11
CA THR A 44 -5.39 -23.75 23.01
C THR A 44 -5.91 -23.65 24.43
N THR A 45 -5.64 -22.55 25.12
CA THR A 45 -6.43 -22.19 26.29
C THR A 45 -7.80 -21.74 25.80
N ALA A 46 -8.76 -22.68 25.81
CA ALA A 46 -10.17 -22.32 25.84
C ALA A 46 -10.38 -21.45 27.09
N SER A 47 -10.60 -20.15 26.89
CA SER A 47 -10.88 -19.24 28.00
C SER A 47 -12.24 -19.60 28.59
N THR A 48 -12.28 -20.04 29.83
CA THR A 48 -13.52 -19.98 30.62
C THR A 48 -14.01 -18.53 30.60
N PRO A 49 -15.30 -18.27 30.29
CA PRO A 49 -15.85 -16.92 30.37
C PRO A 49 -15.54 -16.29 31.73
N HIS A 50 -15.21 -14.99 31.76
CA HIS A 50 -14.97 -14.30 33.01
C HIS A 50 -16.21 -14.39 33.92
N ASP A 51 -16.08 -15.02 35.08
CA ASP A 51 -17.20 -15.21 36.02
C ASP A 51 -17.80 -13.86 36.41
N GLY A 52 -19.03 -13.61 35.95
CA GLY A 52 -19.74 -12.35 36.17
C GLY A 52 -19.13 -11.12 35.49
N TYR A 53 -18.09 -11.26 34.67
CA TYR A 53 -17.35 -10.16 34.03
C TYR A 53 -16.92 -9.06 35.00
N ALA A 54 -16.50 -9.44 36.21
CA ALA A 54 -15.98 -8.48 37.19
C ALA A 54 -14.77 -7.72 36.62
N ASP A 55 -14.74 -6.41 36.84
CA ASP A 55 -13.61 -5.58 36.43
C ASP A 55 -12.37 -5.93 37.26
N PRO A 56 -11.19 -6.06 36.61
CA PRO A 56 -9.94 -6.29 37.28
C PRO A 56 -9.49 -5.05 38.09
N GLU A 57 -8.68 -5.26 39.13
CA GLU A 57 -8.11 -4.15 39.93
C GLU A 57 -7.19 -3.23 39.10
N THR A 58 -6.52 -3.80 38.10
CA THR A 58 -5.61 -3.11 37.20
C THR A 58 -5.87 -3.58 35.77
N ASP A 59 -5.54 -2.69 34.83
CA ASP A 59 -5.58 -2.94 33.40
C ASP A 59 -4.84 -4.22 33.02
N ARG A 60 -5.39 -4.97 32.06
CA ARG A 60 -4.79 -6.22 31.59
C ARG A 60 -5.34 -6.66 30.24
N LEU A 61 -4.46 -7.31 29.49
CA LEU A 61 -4.70 -7.86 28.16
C LEU A 61 -6.07 -8.49 27.96
N GLY A 62 -6.85 -7.82 27.12
CA GLY A 62 -8.20 -8.22 26.78
C GLY A 62 -9.27 -7.65 27.69
N TRP A 63 -8.96 -6.62 28.48
CA TRP A 63 -9.90 -5.78 29.22
C TRP A 63 -9.58 -4.32 28.96
N GLU A 64 -10.56 -3.55 28.50
CA GLU A 64 -10.36 -2.15 28.14
C GLU A 64 -11.55 -1.30 28.52
N ALA A 65 -11.30 -0.19 29.22
CA ALA A 65 -12.30 0.78 29.66
C ALA A 65 -13.61 0.15 30.24
N GLY A 66 -13.45 -0.84 31.13
CA GLY A 66 -14.58 -1.52 31.80
C GLY A 66 -15.26 -2.60 30.94
N ARG A 67 -14.53 -3.16 29.97
CA ARG A 67 -15.04 -4.22 29.07
C ARG A 67 -14.00 -5.29 28.81
N TRP A 68 -14.36 -6.53 29.08
CA TRP A 68 -13.58 -7.69 28.61
C TRP A 68 -13.65 -7.81 27.08
N TYR A 69 -12.93 -8.75 26.46
CA TYR A 69 -13.03 -9.08 25.03
C TYR A 69 -14.19 -10.07 24.70
N ASP A 70 -14.76 -10.76 25.70
CA ASP A 70 -15.85 -11.76 25.60
C ASP A 70 -17.23 -11.37 26.24
N GLU A 71 -17.30 -10.45 27.21
CA GLU A 71 -18.37 -9.41 27.41
C GLU A 71 -19.61 -9.32 26.46
N PRO A 72 -20.86 -9.71 26.73
CA PRO A 72 -21.94 -9.36 25.80
C PRO A 72 -22.11 -7.84 25.60
N LEU A 73 -22.34 -7.40 24.36
CA LEU A 73 -22.69 -6.00 24.05
C LEU A 73 -24.19 -5.83 23.90
N SER A 74 -24.80 -5.04 24.79
CA SER A 74 -26.20 -4.63 24.69
C SER A 74 -26.33 -3.36 23.82
N VAL A 75 -26.09 -3.49 22.51
CA VAL A 75 -26.08 -2.36 21.55
C VAL A 75 -27.03 -2.63 20.39
N ASN A 76 -27.84 -1.64 20.01
CA ASN A 76 -28.67 -1.71 18.81
C ASN A 76 -28.11 -0.81 17.71
N ALA A 77 -27.34 -1.39 16.76
CA ALA A 77 -26.75 -0.63 15.66
C ALA A 77 -27.72 -0.27 14.51
N SER A 78 -28.98 -0.72 14.55
CA SER A 78 -29.94 -0.55 13.43
C SER A 78 -30.36 0.90 13.17
N ASN A 79 -30.22 1.80 14.16
CA ASN A 79 -30.49 3.23 14.04
C ASN A 79 -29.24 4.11 14.24
N GLY A 80 -28.05 3.52 14.04
CA GLY A 80 -26.77 4.13 14.35
C GLY A 80 -26.40 4.05 15.83
N LEU A 81 -25.17 4.44 16.18
CA LEU A 81 -24.66 4.32 17.55
C LEU A 81 -24.74 5.66 18.29
N ASN A 82 -25.39 5.67 19.44
CA ASN A 82 -25.32 6.81 20.35
C ASN A 82 -23.94 6.88 21.06
N ARG A 83 -23.70 7.92 21.88
CA ARG A 83 -22.39 8.13 22.53
C ARG A 83 -22.00 7.02 23.52
N SER A 84 -22.93 6.48 24.31
CA SER A 84 -22.59 5.38 25.24
C SER A 84 -22.40 4.06 24.49
N GLU A 85 -23.25 3.77 23.51
CA GLU A 85 -23.11 2.59 22.65
C GLU A 85 -21.79 2.59 21.89
N ARG A 86 -21.42 3.73 21.29
CA ARG A 86 -20.13 3.88 20.59
C ARG A 86 -18.95 3.65 21.52
N ARG A 87 -18.95 4.22 22.73
CA ARG A 87 -17.89 3.98 23.72
C ARG A 87 -17.79 2.49 24.08
N ALA A 88 -18.91 1.81 24.28
CA ALA A 88 -18.91 0.38 24.55
C ALA A 88 -18.37 -0.44 23.37
N VAL A 89 -18.74 -0.11 22.13
CA VAL A 89 -18.20 -0.78 20.92
C VAL A 89 -16.70 -0.56 20.77
N VAL A 90 -16.20 0.65 21.04
CA VAL A 90 -14.76 0.98 20.98
C VAL A 90 -13.98 0.21 22.02
N ALA A 91 -14.35 0.32 23.30
CA ALA A 91 -13.71 -0.38 24.42
C ALA A 91 -13.62 -1.90 24.18
N ARG A 92 -14.75 -2.48 23.73
CA ARG A 92 -14.81 -3.90 23.34
C ARG A 92 -13.87 -4.27 22.22
N THR A 93 -13.74 -3.40 21.23
CA THR A 93 -12.90 -3.66 20.06
C THR A 93 -11.43 -3.52 20.43
N MET A 94 -11.08 -2.57 21.30
CA MET A 94 -9.74 -2.46 21.90
C MET A 94 -9.35 -3.76 22.61
N ALA A 95 -10.13 -4.21 23.60
CA ALA A 95 -9.90 -5.48 24.29
C ALA A 95 -9.73 -6.68 23.34
N ARG A 96 -10.50 -6.73 22.25
CA ARG A 96 -10.38 -7.79 21.24
C ARG A 96 -9.13 -7.65 20.38
N VAL A 97 -8.71 -6.43 20.05
CA VAL A 97 -7.47 -6.16 19.34
C VAL A 97 -6.29 -6.60 20.19
N GLU A 98 -6.24 -6.24 21.48
CA GLU A 98 -5.21 -6.71 22.41
C GLU A 98 -5.16 -8.23 22.49
N ARG A 99 -6.33 -8.87 22.62
CA ARG A 99 -6.45 -10.33 22.67
C ARG A 99 -5.91 -11.01 21.42
N LEU A 100 -6.06 -10.39 20.25
CA LEU A 100 -5.58 -10.92 18.98
C LEU A 100 -4.09 -10.65 18.78
N ARG A 101 -3.64 -9.43 19.07
CA ARG A 101 -2.31 -8.91 18.75
C ARG A 101 -1.26 -9.19 19.82
N GLY A 102 -1.69 -9.37 21.07
CA GLY A 102 -0.80 -9.70 22.19
C GLY A 102 -0.13 -8.48 22.85
N LEU A 103 -0.64 -7.27 22.62
CA LEU A 103 -0.12 -6.01 23.17
C LEU A 103 -1.27 -5.24 23.85
N GLU A 104 -0.97 -4.55 24.95
CA GLU A 104 -1.91 -3.69 25.70
C GLU A 104 -1.96 -2.29 25.09
N PHE A 105 -3.08 -1.57 25.10
CA PHE A 105 -2.98 -0.13 24.86
C PHE A 105 -2.32 0.57 26.06
N GLU A 106 -1.40 1.49 25.79
CA GLU A 106 -0.73 2.29 26.83
C GLU A 106 -1.56 3.52 27.24
N SER A 107 -2.50 3.92 26.39
CA SER A 107 -3.41 5.04 26.65
C SER A 107 -4.71 4.93 25.86
N SER A 108 -5.74 5.63 26.34
CA SER A 108 -7.05 5.64 25.68
C SER A 108 -6.99 6.23 24.28
N VAL A 109 -7.73 5.65 23.33
CA VAL A 109 -7.80 6.12 21.93
C VAL A 109 -9.12 6.85 21.68
N PRO A 110 -9.15 8.20 21.61
CA PRO A 110 -10.37 8.94 21.34
C PRO A 110 -10.89 8.66 19.92
N VAL A 111 -12.20 8.40 19.80
CA VAL A 111 -12.88 8.24 18.50
C VAL A 111 -13.80 9.43 18.26
N THR A 112 -13.45 10.24 17.27
CA THR A 112 -14.21 11.42 16.84
C THR A 112 -14.92 11.15 15.52
N VAL A 113 -16.04 11.82 15.30
CA VAL A 113 -16.82 11.70 14.06
C VAL A 113 -16.85 13.07 13.41
N VAL A 114 -16.52 13.12 12.13
CA VAL A 114 -16.56 14.34 11.32
C VAL A 114 -17.39 14.09 10.06
N ASP A 115 -18.04 15.13 9.55
CA ASP A 115 -18.64 15.08 8.21
C ASP A 115 -17.56 15.06 7.13
N ARG A 116 -17.96 14.68 5.92
CA ARG A 116 -17.01 14.47 4.81
C ARG A 116 -16.47 15.77 4.23
N GLU A 117 -17.20 16.87 4.33
CA GLU A 117 -16.70 18.19 3.92
C GLU A 117 -15.54 18.63 4.82
N THR A 118 -15.74 18.53 6.13
CA THR A 118 -14.72 18.78 7.16
C THR A 118 -13.51 17.87 6.98
N TYR A 119 -13.74 16.59 6.66
CA TYR A 119 -12.67 15.65 6.41
C TYR A 119 -11.80 16.09 5.21
N ARG A 120 -12.42 16.36 4.06
CA ARG A 120 -11.72 16.79 2.84
C ARG A 120 -11.00 18.12 3.02
N GLY A 121 -11.60 19.07 3.72
CA GLY A 121 -10.98 20.38 4.00
C GLY A 121 -9.77 20.32 4.93
N ARG A 122 -9.45 19.15 5.50
CA ARG A 122 -8.28 18.91 6.37
C ARG A 122 -7.23 17.99 5.73
N GLU A 123 -7.51 17.44 4.55
CA GLU A 123 -6.54 16.63 3.81
C GLU A 123 -5.60 17.56 3.04
N ASP A 124 -4.37 17.72 3.54
CA ASP A 124 -3.32 18.47 2.85
C ASP A 124 -2.57 17.55 1.88
N VAL A 125 -3.16 17.25 0.73
CA VAL A 125 -2.42 16.60 -0.36
C VAL A 125 -1.59 17.68 -1.04
N ASN A 126 -0.27 17.52 -1.05
CA ASN A 126 0.64 18.42 -1.76
C ASN A 126 1.60 17.58 -2.60
N ALA A 127 1.74 17.93 -3.88
CA ALA A 127 2.73 17.32 -4.77
C ALA A 127 3.84 18.32 -5.12
N THR A 128 5.10 17.89 -5.03
CA THR A 128 6.22 18.69 -5.53
C THR A 128 6.43 18.44 -7.02
N ALA A 129 7.11 19.34 -7.72
CA ALA A 129 7.52 19.11 -9.11
C ALA A 129 8.39 17.83 -9.27
N PHE A 130 9.06 17.36 -8.21
CA PHE A 130 9.73 16.07 -8.22
C PHE A 130 8.72 14.90 -8.24
N ASP A 131 7.62 15.02 -7.52
CA ASP A 131 6.56 14.02 -7.47
C ASP A 131 5.82 13.95 -8.81
N GLU A 132 5.53 15.09 -9.44
CA GLU A 132 4.92 15.16 -10.78
C GLU A 132 5.75 14.35 -11.79
N VAL A 133 7.04 14.63 -11.92
CA VAL A 133 7.94 13.87 -12.83
C VAL A 133 8.07 12.41 -12.41
N THR A 134 7.97 12.11 -11.11
CA THR A 134 8.05 10.72 -10.62
C THR A 134 6.85 9.88 -11.08
N TRP A 135 5.64 10.43 -11.01
CA TRP A 135 4.42 9.75 -11.42
C TRP A 135 4.23 9.74 -12.95
N GLU A 136 4.72 10.77 -13.62
CA GLU A 136 4.87 10.83 -15.08
C GLU A 136 5.81 9.74 -15.60
N ALA A 137 6.97 9.56 -14.96
CA ALA A 137 7.92 8.51 -15.32
C ALA A 137 7.39 7.09 -15.11
N LEU A 138 6.43 6.91 -14.21
CA LEU A 138 5.73 5.65 -14.01
C LEU A 138 4.59 5.44 -15.02
N LEU A 139 4.30 6.42 -15.88
CA LEU A 139 3.20 6.41 -16.85
C LEU A 139 1.83 6.21 -16.18
N LEU A 140 1.66 6.77 -14.97
CA LEU A 140 0.46 6.64 -14.14
C LEU A 140 -0.30 7.97 -13.96
N VAL A 141 0.40 9.10 -13.87
CA VAL A 141 -0.18 10.46 -13.95
C VAL A 141 0.53 11.20 -15.06
N GLY A 142 -0.20 11.69 -16.05
CA GLY A 142 0.39 12.38 -17.19
C GLY A 142 0.34 13.90 -17.03
N GLU A 143 1.00 14.61 -17.94
CA GLU A 143 1.23 16.06 -17.89
C GLU A 143 -0.06 16.91 -17.97
N ASP A 144 -1.21 16.29 -18.28
CA ASP A 144 -2.51 16.95 -18.38
C ASP A 144 -3.21 17.15 -17.02
N ARG A 145 -2.69 16.52 -15.95
CA ARG A 145 -3.27 16.55 -14.60
C ARG A 145 -2.15 16.58 -13.55
N SER A 146 -2.41 17.18 -12.39
CA SER A 146 -1.45 17.15 -11.28
C SER A 146 -1.61 15.87 -10.45
N VAL A 147 -0.50 15.40 -9.88
CA VAL A 147 -0.49 14.33 -8.88
C VAL A 147 -1.39 14.70 -7.70
N GLU A 148 -1.37 15.96 -7.28
CA GLU A 148 -2.22 16.47 -6.20
C GLU A 148 -3.71 16.21 -6.46
N THR A 149 -4.24 16.64 -7.61
CA THR A 149 -5.66 16.45 -7.95
C THR A 149 -6.05 14.97 -8.07
N VAL A 150 -5.15 14.12 -8.60
CA VAL A 150 -5.40 12.67 -8.68
C VAL A 150 -5.52 12.07 -7.28
N PHE A 151 -4.62 12.43 -6.36
CA PHE A 151 -4.62 11.90 -5.00
C PHE A 151 -5.73 12.50 -4.11
N GLU A 152 -6.09 13.77 -4.26
CA GLU A 152 -7.25 14.36 -3.58
C GLU A 152 -8.56 13.64 -3.94
N SER A 153 -8.77 13.36 -5.23
CA SER A 153 -9.92 12.60 -5.71
C SER A 153 -9.92 11.20 -5.12
N PHE A 154 -8.76 10.55 -5.14
CA PHE A 154 -8.56 9.19 -4.65
C PHE A 154 -8.90 9.03 -3.15
N TYR A 155 -8.34 9.91 -2.30
CA TYR A 155 -8.52 9.87 -0.86
C TYR A 155 -9.88 10.42 -0.41
N GLY A 156 -10.33 11.53 -1.00
CA GLY A 156 -11.59 12.17 -0.63
C GLY A 156 -12.84 11.33 -0.91
N ALA A 157 -12.74 10.29 -1.75
CA ALA A 157 -13.85 9.40 -2.10
C ALA A 157 -13.92 8.11 -1.27
N SER A 158 -12.82 7.68 -0.63
CA SER A 158 -12.67 6.28 -0.19
C SER A 158 -12.60 6.08 1.33
N VAL A 159 -12.30 7.13 2.09
CA VAL A 159 -11.97 6.99 3.52
C VAL A 159 -13.23 6.95 4.39
N GLN A 160 -13.37 5.88 5.18
CA GLN A 160 -14.46 5.69 6.15
C GLN A 160 -14.00 5.93 7.60
N GLY A 161 -12.70 5.79 7.85
CA GLY A 161 -12.04 6.05 9.12
C GLY A 161 -10.53 6.21 8.90
N SER A 162 -9.86 6.86 9.84
CA SER A 162 -8.39 6.97 9.84
C SER A 162 -7.87 7.28 11.25
N TYR A 163 -6.82 6.61 11.67
CA TYR A 163 -6.00 7.00 12.81
C TYR A 163 -5.10 8.18 12.45
N ARG A 164 -4.95 9.12 13.37
CA ARG A 164 -4.12 10.32 13.25
C ARG A 164 -3.01 10.25 14.30
N PRO A 165 -1.80 9.77 13.95
CA PRO A 165 -0.68 9.67 14.89
C PRO A 165 -0.38 11.00 15.59
N SER A 166 -0.32 12.11 14.84
CA SER A 166 -0.04 13.45 15.39
C SER A 166 -1.10 13.99 16.36
N GLU A 167 -2.25 13.33 16.48
CA GLU A 167 -3.37 13.73 17.33
C GLU A 167 -3.81 12.62 18.29
N ASP A 168 -3.12 11.48 18.31
CA ASP A 168 -3.43 10.28 19.10
C ASP A 168 -4.90 9.84 19.05
N ARG A 169 -5.58 10.00 17.89
CA ARG A 169 -7.03 9.78 17.80
C ARG A 169 -7.47 9.16 16.48
N ILE A 170 -8.63 8.50 16.54
CA ILE A 170 -9.33 7.99 15.37
C ILE A 170 -10.39 9.01 14.92
N VAL A 171 -10.42 9.27 13.63
CA VAL A 171 -11.44 10.06 12.95
C VAL A 171 -12.30 9.13 12.10
N VAL A 172 -13.60 9.09 12.36
CA VAL A 172 -14.60 8.37 11.56
C VAL A 172 -15.34 9.38 10.70
N VAL A 173 -15.49 9.08 9.40
CA VAL A 173 -16.17 9.97 8.46
C VAL A 173 -17.63 9.53 8.32
N SER A 174 -18.58 10.38 8.68
CA SER A 174 -20.00 10.10 8.56
C SER A 174 -20.84 11.37 8.53
N ASP A 175 -21.70 11.49 7.53
CA ASP A 175 -22.67 12.60 7.39
C ASP A 175 -23.96 12.34 8.22
N ALA A 176 -24.11 11.15 8.83
CA ALA A 176 -25.29 10.79 9.62
C ALA A 176 -25.22 11.33 11.06
N ALA A 177 -26.37 11.84 11.57
CA ALA A 177 -26.52 12.29 12.95
C ALA A 177 -26.26 11.18 14.00
N ARG A 178 -26.48 9.92 13.61
CA ARG A 178 -26.08 8.73 14.38
C ARG A 178 -25.20 7.85 13.49
N PRO A 179 -23.86 8.02 13.55
CA PRO A 179 -22.95 7.25 12.72
C PRO A 179 -23.00 5.76 13.10
N THR A 180 -22.90 4.91 12.10
CA THR A 180 -22.46 3.52 12.31
C THR A 180 -20.94 3.47 12.19
N ILE A 181 -20.32 2.46 12.78
CA ILE A 181 -18.88 2.22 12.62
C ILE A 181 -18.74 0.80 12.10
N ASP A 182 -18.10 0.64 10.95
CA ASP A 182 -17.73 -0.69 10.47
C ASP A 182 -16.70 -1.28 11.43
N ARG A 183 -17.05 -2.41 12.05
CA ARG A 183 -16.20 -3.05 13.07
C ARG A 183 -14.84 -3.49 12.53
N ARG A 184 -14.73 -3.83 11.23
CA ARG A 184 -13.45 -4.20 10.60
C ARG A 184 -12.57 -2.97 10.46
N THR A 185 -13.15 -1.86 10.00
CA THR A 185 -12.48 -0.55 9.95
C THR A 185 -12.01 -0.16 11.34
N LEU A 186 -12.89 -0.20 12.36
CA LEU A 186 -12.50 0.16 13.73
C LEU A 186 -11.38 -0.73 14.28
N ALA A 187 -11.44 -2.04 14.06
CA ALA A 187 -10.38 -2.95 14.48
C ALA A 187 -9.04 -2.61 13.79
N HIS A 188 -9.06 -2.28 12.49
CA HIS A 188 -7.89 -1.85 11.74
C HIS A 188 -7.29 -0.56 12.32
N GLU A 189 -8.11 0.49 12.51
CA GLU A 189 -7.64 1.78 13.05
C GLU A 189 -7.12 1.67 14.48
N LEU A 190 -7.75 0.83 15.31
CA LEU A 190 -7.27 0.59 16.67
C LEU A 190 -5.92 -0.15 16.67
N VAL A 191 -5.63 -0.99 15.68
CA VAL A 191 -4.29 -1.56 15.54
C VAL A 191 -3.27 -0.47 15.17
N HIS A 192 -3.62 0.52 14.35
CA HIS A 192 -2.73 1.67 14.12
C HIS A 192 -2.43 2.44 15.40
N ALA A 193 -3.43 2.71 16.23
CA ALA A 193 -3.21 3.34 17.53
C ALA A 193 -2.31 2.49 18.43
N LEU A 194 -2.53 1.17 18.46
CA LEU A 194 -1.69 0.24 19.23
C LEU A 194 -0.23 0.21 18.71
N GLN A 195 -0.04 0.21 17.40
CA GLN A 195 1.29 0.25 16.77
C GLN A 195 2.02 1.55 17.12
N ASP A 196 1.32 2.67 17.12
CA ASP A 196 1.90 3.97 17.42
C ASP A 196 2.37 4.06 18.87
N GLN A 197 1.55 3.57 19.81
CA GLN A 197 1.90 3.50 21.23
C GLN A 197 3.13 2.61 21.48
N HIS A 198 3.24 1.45 20.84
CA HIS A 198 4.32 0.49 21.10
C HIS A 198 5.61 0.72 20.30
N PHE A 199 5.49 1.22 19.07
CA PHE A 199 6.60 1.27 18.12
C PHE A 199 6.96 2.68 17.66
N GLY A 200 6.11 3.67 17.95
CA GLY A 200 6.26 5.07 17.53
C GLY A 200 6.33 5.20 16.01
N LEU A 201 5.22 5.52 15.36
CA LEU A 201 5.16 5.57 13.89
C LEU A 201 5.68 6.89 13.30
N ASP A 202 5.93 7.89 14.15
CA ASP A 202 6.43 9.19 13.74
C ASP A 202 7.79 9.10 13.02
N GLY A 203 7.91 9.80 11.89
CA GLY A 203 9.16 9.90 11.13
C GLY A 203 9.56 8.64 10.35
N TRP A 204 8.80 7.54 10.42
CA TRP A 204 9.14 6.27 9.79
C TRP A 204 9.30 6.31 8.26
N ALA A 205 8.69 7.28 7.59
CA ALA A 205 8.81 7.46 6.15
C ALA A 205 9.84 8.52 5.75
N GLU A 206 10.41 9.27 6.69
CA GLU A 206 11.26 10.41 6.39
C GLU A 206 12.59 9.98 5.75
N GLY A 207 13.02 10.74 4.73
CA GLY A 207 14.28 10.51 4.03
C GLY A 207 14.35 9.20 3.23
N THR A 208 13.27 8.42 3.15
CA THR A 208 13.24 7.14 2.43
C THR A 208 12.95 7.31 0.94
N THR A 209 13.31 6.29 0.16
CA THR A 209 12.86 6.18 -1.23
C THR A 209 11.37 5.84 -1.30
N ARG A 210 10.76 6.02 -2.48
CA ARG A 210 9.34 5.65 -2.68
C ARG A 210 9.10 4.17 -2.37
N ASP A 211 9.97 3.30 -2.86
CA ASP A 211 9.93 1.85 -2.62
C ASP A 211 10.05 1.49 -1.13
N ALA A 212 11.04 2.04 -0.43
CA ALA A 212 11.24 1.79 0.99
C ALA A 212 10.06 2.30 1.83
N ARG A 213 9.45 3.43 1.45
CA ARG A 213 8.24 3.94 2.10
C ARG A 213 7.06 2.97 1.96
N LEU A 214 6.78 2.50 0.75
CA LEU A 214 5.73 1.49 0.53
C LEU A 214 6.02 0.18 1.29
N ALA A 215 7.29 -0.23 1.34
CA ALA A 215 7.68 -1.43 2.08
C ALA A 215 7.37 -1.34 3.57
N ARG A 216 7.77 -0.23 4.20
CA ARG A 216 7.49 0.07 5.62
C ARG A 216 5.98 0.14 5.87
N GLN A 217 5.24 0.81 4.97
CA GLN A 217 3.77 0.82 5.01
C GLN A 217 3.20 -0.61 4.90
N GLY A 218 3.81 -1.49 4.10
CA GLY A 218 3.40 -2.89 4.00
C GLY A 218 3.48 -3.65 5.32
N LEU A 219 4.44 -3.33 6.20
CA LEU A 219 4.45 -3.89 7.56
C LEU A 219 3.29 -3.30 8.41
N ILE A 220 3.14 -1.98 8.40
CA ILE A 220 2.15 -1.26 9.22
C ILE A 220 0.71 -1.65 8.84
N GLU A 221 0.37 -1.52 7.56
CA GLU A 221 -0.94 -1.91 7.01
C GLU A 221 -1.14 -3.42 7.03
N GLY A 222 -0.04 -4.18 6.92
CA GLY A 222 -0.07 -5.62 7.00
C GLY A 222 -0.51 -6.13 8.37
N ASP A 223 0.00 -5.54 9.44
CA ASP A 223 -0.32 -5.95 10.81
C ASP A 223 -1.75 -5.56 11.17
N ALA A 224 -2.15 -4.32 10.86
CA ALA A 224 -3.54 -3.87 11.01
C ALA A 224 -4.53 -4.71 10.20
N GLY A 225 -4.25 -4.94 8.92
CA GLY A 225 -5.08 -5.75 8.04
C GLY A 225 -5.17 -7.21 8.48
N TYR A 226 -4.06 -7.81 8.92
CA TYR A 226 -4.03 -9.19 9.38
C TYR A 226 -4.82 -9.39 10.69
N VAL A 227 -4.71 -8.46 11.64
CA VAL A 227 -5.51 -8.48 12.88
C VAL A 227 -6.99 -8.24 12.58
N ALA A 228 -7.33 -7.30 11.69
CA ALA A 228 -8.71 -7.08 11.26
C ALA A 228 -9.33 -8.33 10.61
N ASP A 229 -8.55 -9.06 9.80
CA ASP A 229 -8.99 -10.33 9.21
C ASP A 229 -9.16 -11.44 10.27
N LEU A 230 -8.27 -11.51 11.28
CA LEU A 230 -8.46 -12.42 12.42
C LEU A 230 -9.72 -12.07 13.21
N TYR A 231 -9.99 -10.79 13.42
CA TYR A 231 -11.19 -10.29 14.09
C TYR A 231 -12.45 -10.77 13.36
N GLU A 232 -12.52 -10.58 12.04
CA GLU A 232 -13.65 -11.01 11.23
C GLU A 232 -13.82 -12.55 11.25
N ARG A 233 -12.73 -13.31 11.22
CA ARG A 233 -12.79 -14.78 11.37
C ARG A 233 -13.38 -15.20 12.72
N ARG A 234 -13.06 -14.50 13.80
CA ARG A 234 -13.67 -14.76 15.12
C ARG A 234 -15.15 -14.39 15.13
N CYS A 235 -15.53 -13.26 14.53
CA CYS A 235 -16.95 -12.88 14.40
C CYS A 235 -17.78 -13.87 13.57
N ALA A 236 -17.17 -14.50 12.57
CA ALA A 236 -17.83 -15.53 11.76
C ALA A 236 -17.93 -16.90 12.46
N SER A 237 -17.26 -17.07 13.60
CA SER A 237 -17.18 -18.36 14.31
C SER A 237 -17.74 -18.29 15.72
N ASN A 238 -17.05 -17.64 16.66
CA ASN A 238 -17.32 -17.74 18.10
C ASN A 238 -17.49 -16.40 18.83
N TRP A 239 -17.28 -15.26 18.16
CA TRP A 239 -17.54 -13.95 18.75
C TRP A 239 -18.89 -13.40 18.32
N THR A 240 -19.68 -12.98 19.30
CA THR A 240 -20.84 -12.12 19.05
C THR A 240 -20.35 -10.73 18.69
N CYS A 241 -20.64 -10.29 17.47
CA CYS A 241 -20.15 -9.02 16.93
C CYS A 241 -21.32 -8.19 16.40
N VAL A 242 -21.18 -6.86 16.48
CA VAL A 242 -22.13 -5.94 15.85
C VAL A 242 -22.20 -6.21 14.34
N PRO A 243 -23.38 -6.10 13.70
CA PRO A 243 -23.48 -6.21 12.25
C PRO A 243 -22.65 -5.13 11.56
N ARG A 244 -22.06 -5.46 10.41
CA ARG A 244 -21.41 -4.46 9.57
C ARG A 244 -22.47 -3.62 8.86
N PRO A 245 -22.27 -2.30 8.70
CA PRO A 245 -23.15 -1.51 7.86
C PRO A 245 -23.09 -2.01 6.41
N SER A 246 -24.15 -1.78 5.63
CA SER A 246 -24.10 -2.01 4.18
C SER A 246 -22.99 -1.16 3.59
N SER A 247 -22.06 -1.78 2.87
CA SER A 247 -21.00 -1.05 2.17
C SER A 247 -21.63 -0.04 1.21
N GLY A 248 -21.24 1.23 1.31
CA GLY A 248 -21.60 2.23 0.32
C GLY A 248 -20.99 1.91 -1.06
N PRO A 249 -21.36 2.65 -2.12
CA PRO A 249 -20.64 2.58 -3.38
C PRO A 249 -19.16 2.81 -3.11
N GLY A 250 -18.31 1.81 -3.41
CA GLY A 250 -16.86 2.00 -3.36
C GLY A 250 -16.44 3.11 -4.32
N ALA A 251 -15.29 3.72 -4.08
CA ALA A 251 -14.73 4.66 -5.04
C ALA A 251 -14.59 3.97 -6.41
N SER A 252 -15.09 4.62 -7.47
CA SER A 252 -14.83 4.15 -8.82
C SER A 252 -13.34 4.32 -9.11
N LEU A 253 -12.69 3.26 -9.57
CA LEU A 253 -11.29 3.26 -10.00
C LEU A 253 -11.13 3.66 -11.47
N ASP A 254 -12.23 4.08 -12.13
CA ASP A 254 -12.23 4.43 -13.55
C ASP A 254 -11.33 5.65 -13.80
N GLY A 255 -10.31 5.48 -14.64
CA GLY A 255 -9.36 6.52 -15.04
C GLY A 255 -8.00 6.48 -14.35
N ASP A 256 -7.93 6.07 -13.07
CA ASP A 256 -6.70 6.12 -12.25
C ASP A 256 -6.33 4.78 -11.60
N ALA A 257 -6.82 3.66 -12.15
CA ALA A 257 -6.57 2.31 -11.64
C ALA A 257 -5.07 1.99 -11.45
N GLY A 258 -4.19 2.53 -12.27
CA GLY A 258 -2.74 2.36 -12.12
C GLY A 258 -2.17 3.02 -10.88
N VAL A 259 -2.65 4.22 -10.53
CA VAL A 259 -2.29 4.92 -9.29
C VAL A 259 -2.80 4.16 -8.07
N TYR A 260 -4.02 3.61 -8.14
CA TYR A 260 -4.54 2.72 -7.11
C TYR A 260 -3.64 1.50 -6.91
N VAL A 261 -3.32 0.76 -7.97
CA VAL A 261 -2.44 -0.43 -7.86
C VAL A 261 -1.06 -0.05 -7.32
N ALA A 262 -0.47 1.08 -7.77
CA ALA A 262 0.81 1.53 -7.25
C ALA A 262 0.80 1.95 -5.77
N SER A 263 -0.38 2.25 -5.21
CA SER A 263 -0.55 2.75 -3.84
C SER A 263 -1.17 1.72 -2.90
N TYR A 264 -1.88 0.72 -3.43
CA TYR A 264 -2.61 -0.29 -2.66
C TYR A 264 -1.75 -1.49 -2.27
N GLN A 265 -0.54 -1.63 -2.83
CA GLN A 265 0.36 -2.74 -2.55
C GLN A 265 0.58 -3.02 -1.04
N PRO A 266 0.77 -2.02 -0.16
CA PRO A 266 0.89 -2.25 1.28
C PRO A 266 -0.29 -3.03 1.89
N TYR A 267 -1.53 -2.67 1.50
CA TYR A 267 -2.76 -3.30 1.97
C TYR A 267 -2.95 -4.70 1.37
N SER A 268 -2.48 -4.91 0.15
CA SER A 268 -2.60 -6.18 -0.56
C SER A 268 -1.62 -7.21 -0.05
N ASP A 269 -0.32 -6.91 -0.01
CA ASP A 269 0.72 -7.91 0.28
C ASP A 269 1.21 -7.88 1.72
N GLY A 270 0.96 -6.78 2.45
CA GLY A 270 1.33 -6.61 3.85
C GLY A 270 0.80 -7.71 4.78
N PRO A 271 -0.52 -8.05 4.74
CA PRO A 271 -1.05 -9.08 5.62
C PRO A 271 -0.43 -10.45 5.40
N ALA A 272 0.02 -10.75 4.18
CA ALA A 272 0.78 -11.96 3.87
C ALA A 272 2.21 -11.93 4.43
N LEU A 273 2.88 -10.77 4.47
CA LEU A 273 4.16 -10.61 5.16
C LEU A 273 3.98 -10.88 6.66
N VAL A 274 2.98 -10.26 7.30
CA VAL A 274 2.72 -10.46 8.73
C VAL A 274 2.32 -11.90 9.05
N HIS A 275 1.50 -12.50 8.21
CA HIS A 275 1.20 -13.93 8.31
C HIS A 275 2.48 -14.77 8.32
N ARG A 276 3.40 -14.51 7.38
CA ARG A 276 4.66 -15.25 7.27
C ARG A 276 5.57 -15.05 8.50
N LEU A 277 5.64 -13.84 9.04
CA LEU A 277 6.38 -13.57 10.28
C LEU A 277 5.79 -14.33 11.47
N ARG A 278 4.46 -14.35 11.57
CA ARG A 278 3.76 -15.12 12.59
C ARG A 278 4.01 -16.62 12.51
N GLU A 279 4.05 -17.18 11.30
CA GLU A 279 4.42 -18.59 11.12
C GLU A 279 5.86 -18.89 11.58
N ARG A 280 6.79 -17.94 11.36
CA ARG A 280 8.20 -18.12 11.70
C ARG A 280 8.50 -17.99 13.19
N GLY A 281 7.84 -17.06 13.89
CA GLY A 281 8.19 -16.76 15.29
C GLY A 281 7.08 -16.10 16.11
N GLY A 282 5.82 -16.24 15.70
CA GLY A 282 4.68 -15.66 16.40
C GLY A 282 4.68 -14.13 16.36
N TRP A 283 4.03 -13.50 17.34
CA TRP A 283 3.94 -12.04 17.44
C TRP A 283 5.29 -11.38 17.72
N ALA A 284 6.19 -12.03 18.47
CA ALA A 284 7.53 -11.52 18.72
C ALA A 284 8.33 -11.29 17.43
N ALA A 285 8.13 -12.12 16.40
CA ALA A 285 8.76 -11.91 15.08
C ALA A 285 8.14 -10.73 14.31
N VAL A 286 6.86 -10.43 14.52
CA VAL A 286 6.21 -9.24 13.97
C VAL A 286 6.72 -7.98 14.68
N ASP A 287 6.80 -8.01 16.01
CA ASP A 287 7.31 -6.89 16.83
C ASP A 287 8.77 -6.58 16.49
N ALA A 288 9.61 -7.61 16.34
CA ALA A 288 11.00 -7.44 15.92
C ALA A 288 11.15 -6.81 14.52
N ALA A 289 10.18 -7.04 13.63
CA ALA A 289 10.18 -6.41 12.31
C ALA A 289 10.00 -4.88 12.39
N TYR A 290 9.43 -4.34 13.47
CA TYR A 290 9.34 -2.90 13.64
C TYR A 290 10.70 -2.25 13.92
N ALA A 291 11.63 -2.98 14.55
CA ALA A 291 13.01 -2.52 14.73
C ALA A 291 13.86 -2.64 13.45
N ALA A 292 13.45 -3.49 12.51
CA ALA A 292 14.17 -3.74 11.26
C ALA A 292 13.20 -3.88 10.07
N PRO A 293 12.46 -2.82 9.70
CA PRO A 293 11.37 -2.94 8.76
C PRO A 293 11.84 -3.29 7.34
N PRO A 294 10.99 -3.89 6.49
CA PRO A 294 11.33 -4.20 5.11
C PRO A 294 11.77 -2.93 4.37
N THR A 295 12.87 -3.02 3.62
CA THR A 295 13.48 -1.88 2.94
C THR A 295 13.03 -1.72 1.48
N SER A 296 12.19 -2.63 0.98
CA SER A 296 11.72 -2.66 -0.41
C SER A 296 10.42 -3.44 -0.55
N THR A 297 9.58 -3.03 -1.50
CA THR A 297 8.32 -3.73 -1.80
C THR A 297 8.54 -5.18 -2.23
N THR A 298 9.70 -5.53 -2.80
CA THR A 298 10.06 -6.92 -3.09
C THR A 298 10.06 -7.80 -1.83
N ALA A 299 10.48 -7.28 -0.68
CA ALA A 299 10.44 -8.02 0.58
C ALA A 299 9.01 -8.26 1.09
N VAL A 300 8.06 -7.39 0.72
CA VAL A 300 6.63 -7.52 1.07
C VAL A 300 5.92 -8.43 0.07
N ILE A 301 6.18 -8.27 -1.23
CA ILE A 301 5.65 -9.11 -2.31
C ILE A 301 6.22 -10.54 -2.22
N HIS A 302 7.46 -10.71 -1.76
CA HIS A 302 8.11 -12.01 -1.60
C HIS A 302 8.58 -12.20 -0.14
N PRO A 303 7.67 -12.48 0.81
CA PRO A 303 7.98 -12.46 2.24
C PRO A 303 8.98 -13.54 2.67
N ASP A 304 9.21 -14.55 1.83
CA ASP A 304 10.27 -15.53 2.09
C ASP A 304 11.68 -14.96 1.96
N ARG A 305 11.85 -13.82 1.28
CA ARG A 305 13.11 -13.10 1.12
C ARG A 305 13.42 -12.18 2.30
N TYR A 306 12.45 -11.85 3.15
CA TYR A 306 12.64 -11.02 4.34
C TYR A 306 13.07 -11.89 5.54
N PRO A 307 14.06 -11.47 6.34
CA PRO A 307 14.78 -10.18 6.31
C PRO A 307 16.07 -10.16 5.49
N ASP A 308 16.45 -11.28 4.87
CA ASP A 308 17.80 -11.49 4.34
C ASP A 308 18.11 -10.78 3.01
N TRP A 309 17.09 -10.31 2.31
CA TRP A 309 17.21 -9.66 1.01
C TRP A 309 17.04 -8.13 1.10
N SER A 310 17.88 -7.39 0.35
CA SER A 310 17.78 -5.94 0.20
C SER A 310 18.05 -5.50 -1.24
N PRO A 311 17.47 -4.37 -1.70
CA PRO A 311 17.69 -3.88 -3.05
C PRO A 311 19.13 -3.38 -3.24
N ARG A 312 19.67 -3.56 -4.44
CA ARG A 312 20.97 -3.04 -4.85
C ARG A 312 20.91 -1.55 -5.11
N ALA A 313 21.95 -0.83 -4.70
CA ALA A 313 22.08 0.59 -4.95
C ALA A 313 22.42 0.87 -6.43
N VAL A 314 21.43 1.33 -7.20
CA VAL A 314 21.64 1.78 -8.59
C VAL A 314 21.98 3.27 -8.62
N ARG A 315 22.99 3.62 -9.42
CA ARG A 315 23.41 5.01 -9.66
C ARG A 315 23.12 5.41 -11.10
N VAL A 316 22.67 6.64 -11.29
CA VAL A 316 22.64 7.30 -12.60
C VAL A 316 23.84 8.25 -12.64
N PRO A 317 24.83 8.04 -13.52
CA PRO A 317 25.93 9.00 -13.71
C PRO A 317 25.40 10.37 -14.14
N GLU A 318 25.99 11.47 -13.67
CA GLU A 318 25.59 12.79 -14.19
C GLU A 318 26.16 12.98 -15.58
N ARG A 319 25.28 13.17 -16.56
CA ARG A 319 25.59 13.34 -17.98
C ARG A 319 24.63 14.31 -18.67
N SER A 320 23.89 15.11 -17.89
CA SER A 320 23.13 16.21 -18.47
C SER A 320 24.06 17.31 -18.99
N ALA A 321 23.60 18.03 -20.00
CA ALA A 321 24.34 19.08 -20.65
C ALA A 321 23.43 20.23 -21.07
N GLY A 322 24.03 21.32 -21.53
CA GLY A 322 23.30 22.51 -21.96
C GLY A 322 22.57 23.15 -20.78
N ASN A 323 21.26 23.37 -20.91
CA ASN A 323 20.44 24.00 -19.90
C ASN A 323 19.72 23.02 -18.96
N TRP A 324 20.10 21.74 -18.93
CA TRP A 324 19.48 20.69 -18.12
C TRP A 324 20.29 20.34 -16.87
N SER A 325 19.60 20.15 -15.76
CA SER A 325 20.19 19.73 -14.48
C SER A 325 19.23 18.83 -13.71
N ARG A 326 19.76 18.02 -12.79
CA ARG A 326 18.93 17.27 -11.83
C ARG A 326 18.18 18.22 -10.91
N PHE A 327 17.05 17.74 -10.40
CA PHE A 327 16.44 18.37 -9.23
C PHE A 327 17.42 18.38 -8.05
N ASP A 328 17.45 19.50 -7.30
CA ASP A 328 18.33 19.68 -6.15
C ASP A 328 17.83 18.86 -4.96
N ARG A 329 18.31 17.62 -4.87
CA ARG A 329 17.99 16.65 -3.82
C ARG A 329 19.18 15.74 -3.55
N SER A 330 19.39 15.41 -2.28
CA SER A 330 20.39 14.43 -1.84
C SER A 330 19.74 13.28 -1.08
N PRO A 331 19.96 12.01 -1.50
CA PRO A 331 20.59 11.59 -2.75
C PRO A 331 19.76 11.99 -3.98
N PRO A 332 20.36 12.09 -5.18
CA PRO A 332 19.63 12.41 -6.40
C PRO A 332 18.62 11.31 -6.71
N GLY A 333 17.38 11.70 -6.99
CA GLY A 333 16.33 10.78 -7.40
C GLY A 333 15.77 9.89 -6.28
N THR A 334 15.00 8.87 -6.68
CA THR A 334 14.31 7.93 -5.79
C THR A 334 14.38 6.50 -6.36
N THR A 335 14.21 5.49 -5.51
CA THR A 335 13.94 4.11 -5.94
C THR A 335 12.43 3.92 -6.02
N VAL A 336 11.92 3.47 -7.17
CA VAL A 336 10.47 3.27 -7.41
C VAL A 336 10.01 1.87 -7.01
N GLY A 337 10.83 0.84 -7.22
CA GLY A 337 10.59 -0.50 -6.68
C GLY A 337 9.70 -1.40 -7.53
N GLU A 338 9.72 -2.69 -7.20
CA GLU A 338 8.96 -3.74 -7.90
C GLU A 338 7.46 -3.43 -7.97
N ALA A 339 6.84 -2.96 -6.87
CA ALA A 339 5.41 -2.65 -6.83
C ALA A 339 5.02 -1.56 -7.84
N SER A 340 5.80 -0.48 -7.91
CA SER A 340 5.53 0.63 -8.83
C SER A 340 5.75 0.23 -10.28
N LEU A 341 6.82 -0.53 -10.55
CA LEU A 341 7.10 -1.05 -11.89
C LEU A 341 6.02 -2.03 -12.35
N PHE A 342 5.52 -2.88 -11.44
CA PHE A 342 4.39 -3.77 -11.74
C PHE A 342 3.14 -2.96 -12.08
N ALA A 343 2.81 -1.95 -11.27
CA ALA A 343 1.68 -1.06 -11.53
C ALA A 343 1.81 -0.33 -12.88
N THR A 344 3.01 0.15 -13.24
CA THR A 344 3.31 0.74 -14.55
C THR A 344 3.00 -0.24 -15.67
N VAL A 345 3.54 -1.45 -15.64
CA VAL A 345 3.33 -2.43 -16.71
C VAL A 345 1.86 -2.87 -16.78
N TRP A 346 1.21 -3.07 -15.63
CA TRP A 346 -0.19 -3.49 -15.55
C TRP A 346 -1.15 -2.41 -16.08
N ALA A 347 -1.02 -1.17 -15.63
CA ALA A 347 -1.87 -0.05 -16.06
C ALA A 347 -1.71 0.25 -17.56
N ASN A 348 -0.57 -0.14 -18.12
CA ASN A 348 -0.24 0.02 -19.53
C ASN A 348 -0.40 -1.29 -20.32
N GLY A 349 -1.23 -2.22 -19.83
CA GLY A 349 -1.67 -3.40 -20.57
C GLY A 349 -0.57 -4.39 -20.95
N GLY A 350 0.56 -4.36 -20.25
CA GLY A 350 1.64 -5.35 -20.33
C GLY A 350 1.45 -6.54 -19.38
N VAL A 351 0.38 -6.52 -18.59
CA VAL A 351 -0.10 -7.64 -17.77
C VAL A 351 -1.60 -7.80 -18.02
N GLU A 352 -2.07 -9.04 -18.12
CA GLU A 352 -3.50 -9.32 -18.27
C GLU A 352 -4.26 -8.87 -17.01
N THR A 353 -5.39 -8.20 -17.19
CA THR A 353 -6.15 -7.60 -16.06
C THR A 353 -6.53 -8.63 -14.99
N PHE A 354 -6.85 -9.87 -15.41
CA PHE A 354 -7.22 -10.95 -14.50
C PHE A 354 -6.04 -11.48 -13.67
N HIS A 355 -4.79 -11.24 -14.07
CA HIS A 355 -3.63 -11.65 -13.28
C HIS A 355 -3.68 -11.01 -11.89
N LEU A 356 -3.91 -9.69 -11.85
CA LEU A 356 -4.01 -8.92 -10.61
C LEU A 356 -5.08 -9.49 -9.67
N GLN A 357 -6.18 -9.98 -10.23
CA GLN A 357 -7.34 -10.50 -9.48
C GLN A 357 -7.19 -11.95 -9.01
N ARG A 358 -6.05 -12.61 -9.30
CA ARG A 358 -5.79 -14.00 -8.91
C ARG A 358 -4.66 -14.04 -7.89
N PRO A 359 -4.96 -13.80 -6.59
CA PRO A 359 -3.94 -13.79 -5.54
C PRO A 359 -3.19 -15.12 -5.54
N SER A 360 -1.86 -15.04 -5.53
CA SER A 360 -0.96 -16.20 -5.62
C SER A 360 -0.74 -16.89 -4.26
N ARG A 361 -1.18 -16.26 -3.16
CA ARG A 361 -0.97 -16.72 -1.78
C ARG A 361 -2.13 -16.26 -0.86
N PRO A 362 -2.37 -16.94 0.28
CA PRO A 362 -3.32 -16.47 1.30
C PRO A 362 -3.00 -15.07 1.81
N HIS A 363 -4.01 -14.39 2.38
CA HIS A 363 -3.87 -13.04 2.97
C HIS A 363 -3.41 -11.96 1.98
N ARG A 364 -3.67 -12.17 0.69
CA ARG A 364 -3.47 -11.15 -0.35
C ARG A 364 -4.74 -10.87 -1.12
N THR A 365 -4.98 -9.58 -1.37
CA THR A 365 -6.12 -9.14 -2.20
C THR A 365 -5.78 -9.23 -3.68
N TYR A 366 -4.58 -8.80 -4.07
CA TYR A 366 -4.12 -8.80 -5.45
C TYR A 366 -2.78 -9.51 -5.64
N ASN A 367 -2.48 -9.86 -6.88
CA ASN A 367 -1.23 -10.50 -7.27
C ASN A 367 -0.28 -9.52 -7.97
N TYR A 368 0.76 -9.10 -7.24
CA TYR A 368 1.86 -8.27 -7.77
C TYR A 368 3.03 -9.12 -8.32
N THR A 369 2.99 -10.46 -8.18
CA THR A 369 4.06 -11.35 -8.63
C THR A 369 3.93 -11.64 -10.12
N HIS A 370 4.72 -10.95 -10.93
CA HIS A 370 4.72 -11.12 -12.38
C HIS A 370 6.14 -11.27 -12.95
N PRO A 371 6.40 -12.19 -13.92
CA PRO A 371 7.73 -12.40 -14.49
C PRO A 371 8.41 -11.14 -15.04
N THR A 372 7.63 -10.17 -15.53
CA THR A 372 8.16 -8.88 -16.04
C THR A 372 8.85 -8.04 -14.96
N THR A 373 8.51 -8.23 -13.69
CA THR A 373 9.00 -7.39 -12.57
C THR A 373 9.62 -8.19 -11.42
N ALA A 374 9.34 -9.49 -11.29
CA ALA A 374 9.82 -10.33 -10.20
C ALA A 374 11.35 -10.50 -10.13
N GLY A 375 12.05 -10.33 -11.26
CA GLY A 375 13.50 -10.34 -11.33
C GLY A 375 14.16 -8.99 -10.99
N TRP A 376 13.40 -7.99 -10.55
CA TRP A 376 13.96 -6.68 -10.20
C TRP A 376 14.88 -6.80 -8.98
N VAL A 377 16.05 -6.16 -9.03
CA VAL A 377 17.00 -6.13 -7.89
C VAL A 377 17.34 -4.73 -7.40
N GLY A 378 17.01 -3.69 -8.15
CA GLY A 378 17.25 -2.31 -7.74
C GLY A 378 16.96 -1.32 -8.86
N ASP A 379 16.69 -0.08 -8.52
CA ASP A 379 16.54 0.99 -9.49
C ASP A 379 16.87 2.38 -8.93
N ARG A 380 16.97 3.33 -9.86
CA ARG A 380 17.03 4.75 -9.57
C ARG A 380 16.31 5.53 -10.67
N LEU A 381 15.28 6.26 -10.28
CA LEU A 381 14.65 7.31 -11.08
C LEU A 381 15.22 8.67 -10.68
N VAL A 382 15.75 9.41 -11.65
CA VAL A 382 16.28 10.77 -11.45
C VAL A 382 15.52 11.75 -12.33
N PRO A 383 14.68 12.61 -11.74
CA PRO A 383 14.09 13.77 -12.42
C PRO A 383 15.13 14.84 -12.80
N TYR A 384 14.91 15.46 -13.94
CA TYR A 384 15.68 16.55 -14.53
C TYR A 384 14.76 17.71 -14.88
N ARG A 385 15.32 18.92 -14.81
CA ARG A 385 14.65 20.16 -15.20
C ARG A 385 15.57 21.01 -16.06
N SER A 386 15.01 21.66 -17.07
CA SER A 386 15.69 22.65 -17.86
C SER A 386 15.54 24.07 -17.28
N ALA A 387 16.43 24.99 -17.62
CA ALA A 387 16.36 26.39 -17.16
C ALA A 387 15.05 27.10 -17.55
N ASP A 388 14.41 26.68 -18.64
CA ASP A 388 13.11 27.16 -19.13
C ASP A 388 11.91 26.41 -18.52
N GLY A 389 12.14 25.48 -17.58
CA GLY A 389 11.07 24.85 -16.80
C GLY A 389 10.52 23.54 -17.38
N ARG A 390 11.06 23.04 -18.49
CA ARG A 390 10.70 21.71 -19.00
C ARG A 390 11.29 20.61 -18.13
N THR A 391 10.61 19.48 -18.08
CA THR A 391 10.97 18.31 -17.27
C THR A 391 11.43 17.16 -18.16
N GLY A 392 12.13 16.22 -17.54
CA GLY A 392 12.57 14.97 -18.16
C GLY A 392 13.13 14.07 -17.06
N TYR A 393 13.48 12.83 -17.39
CA TYR A 393 13.99 11.91 -16.37
C TYR A 393 14.89 10.82 -16.92
N VAL A 394 15.63 10.18 -16.01
CA VAL A 394 16.33 8.92 -16.27
C VAL A 394 15.89 7.88 -15.26
N LEU A 395 15.27 6.80 -15.75
CA LEU A 395 15.01 5.58 -14.97
C LEU A 395 16.05 4.53 -15.34
N ARG A 396 16.88 4.14 -14.38
CA ARG A 396 17.83 3.03 -14.53
C ARG A 396 17.45 1.88 -13.60
N THR A 397 17.20 0.71 -14.16
CA THR A 397 16.83 -0.51 -13.41
C THR A 397 17.91 -1.58 -13.56
N GLU A 398 18.16 -2.34 -12.50
CA GLU A 398 19.02 -3.52 -12.47
C GLU A 398 18.17 -4.76 -12.19
N TRP A 399 18.51 -5.85 -12.87
CA TRP A 399 17.78 -7.12 -12.85
C TRP A 399 18.66 -8.30 -12.41
N GLU A 400 18.01 -9.36 -11.93
CA GLU A 400 18.66 -10.59 -11.48
C GLU A 400 19.39 -11.28 -12.65
N THR A 401 18.72 -11.42 -13.79
CA THR A 401 19.29 -11.98 -15.01
C THR A 401 19.19 -11.02 -16.21
N ALA A 402 19.98 -11.31 -17.25
CA ALA A 402 19.85 -10.60 -18.53
C ALA A 402 18.51 -10.90 -19.23
N GLY A 403 17.90 -12.05 -18.93
CA GLY A 403 16.57 -12.43 -19.40
C GLY A 403 15.48 -11.55 -18.78
N ASP A 404 15.55 -11.29 -17.48
CA ASP A 404 14.60 -10.40 -16.80
C ASP A 404 14.69 -8.96 -17.33
N ALA A 405 15.92 -8.45 -17.50
CA ALA A 405 16.14 -7.15 -18.14
C ALA A 405 15.58 -7.09 -19.57
N ALA A 406 15.69 -8.19 -20.33
CA ALA A 406 15.12 -8.29 -21.67
C ALA A 406 13.58 -8.30 -21.67
N ALA A 407 12.97 -9.01 -20.72
CA ALA A 407 11.52 -9.08 -20.55
C ALA A 407 10.96 -7.70 -20.22
N PHE A 408 11.55 -7.00 -19.25
CA PHE A 408 11.13 -5.65 -18.89
C PHE A 408 11.33 -4.65 -20.03
N ALA A 409 12.50 -4.64 -20.69
CA ALA A 409 12.76 -3.72 -21.80
C ALA A 409 11.79 -3.94 -22.98
N THR A 410 11.44 -5.20 -23.27
CA THR A 410 10.44 -5.55 -24.28
C THR A 410 9.06 -5.04 -23.87
N ALA A 411 8.61 -5.31 -22.64
CA ALA A 411 7.33 -4.85 -22.13
C ALA A 411 7.22 -3.31 -22.14
N TYR A 412 8.28 -2.61 -21.72
CA TYR A 412 8.33 -1.14 -21.71
C TYR A 412 8.28 -0.53 -23.11
N ARG A 413 8.95 -1.12 -24.10
CA ARG A 413 8.86 -0.65 -25.49
C ARG A 413 7.49 -0.96 -26.10
N SER A 414 6.92 -2.13 -25.83
CA SER A 414 5.59 -2.51 -26.30
C SER A 414 4.52 -1.59 -25.73
N LEU A 415 4.54 -1.29 -24.42
CA LEU A 415 3.54 -0.43 -23.82
C LEU A 415 3.59 1.00 -24.39
N LEU A 416 4.78 1.56 -24.64
CA LEU A 416 4.91 2.86 -25.30
C LEU A 416 4.28 2.84 -26.71
N ARG A 417 4.56 1.80 -27.50
CA ARG A 417 4.04 1.71 -28.87
C ARG A 417 2.54 1.44 -28.93
N GLU A 418 2.08 0.46 -28.15
CA GLU A 418 0.74 -0.10 -28.26
C GLU A 418 -0.29 0.66 -27.42
N ARG A 419 0.12 1.27 -26.30
CA ARG A 419 -0.78 2.04 -25.42
C ARG A 419 -0.59 3.54 -25.44
N ARG A 420 0.59 4.01 -25.87
CA ARG A 420 0.88 5.45 -25.99
C ARG A 420 1.03 5.90 -27.44
N GLY A 421 0.94 4.99 -28.41
CA GLY A 421 1.04 5.32 -29.83
C GLY A 421 2.44 5.79 -30.23
N ALA A 422 3.48 5.38 -29.51
CA ALA A 422 4.83 5.83 -29.77
C ALA A 422 5.35 5.34 -31.13
N GLU A 423 5.90 6.26 -31.92
CA GLU A 423 6.55 6.01 -33.19
C GLU A 423 8.05 5.78 -33.01
N ARG A 424 8.62 4.79 -33.70
CA ARG A 424 10.06 4.55 -33.66
C ARG A 424 10.80 5.59 -34.52
N ARG A 425 11.79 6.28 -33.94
CA ARG A 425 12.61 7.33 -34.59
C ARG A 425 14.12 7.02 -34.53
N GLY A 426 14.47 5.74 -34.48
CA GLY A 426 15.85 5.25 -34.38
C GLY A 426 15.87 3.84 -33.78
N GLU A 427 17.05 3.31 -33.48
CA GLU A 427 17.14 1.96 -32.92
C GLU A 427 16.43 1.85 -31.57
N ASP A 428 16.76 2.76 -30.66
CA ASP A 428 16.31 2.80 -29.26
C ASP A 428 15.40 3.99 -28.93
N VAL A 429 15.09 4.84 -29.91
CA VAL A 429 14.30 6.07 -29.70
C VAL A 429 12.85 5.88 -30.15
N LEU A 430 11.92 6.18 -29.26
CA LEU A 430 10.48 6.20 -29.49
C LEU A 430 9.94 7.60 -29.18
N VAL A 431 8.95 8.07 -29.94
CA VAL A 431 8.32 9.39 -29.75
C VAL A 431 6.82 9.21 -29.66
N VAL A 432 6.23 9.64 -28.56
CA VAL A 432 4.78 9.77 -28.38
C VAL A 432 4.36 11.13 -28.93
N PRO A 433 3.59 11.21 -30.03
CA PRO A 433 3.37 12.48 -30.73
C PRO A 433 2.34 13.40 -30.03
N ALA A 434 1.46 12.84 -29.21
CA ALA A 434 0.38 13.57 -28.56
C ALA A 434 -0.16 12.80 -27.34
N GLY A 435 -0.94 13.50 -26.52
CA GLY A 435 -1.56 12.95 -25.32
C GLY A 435 -0.77 13.28 -24.05
N PRO A 436 -1.14 12.67 -22.92
CA PRO A 436 -0.66 13.08 -21.59
C PRO A 436 0.79 12.62 -21.28
N TYR A 437 1.45 11.97 -22.23
CA TYR A 437 2.85 11.50 -22.12
C TYR A 437 3.60 11.81 -23.42
N ALA A 438 3.32 12.98 -24.01
CA ALA A 438 3.81 13.37 -25.33
C ALA A 438 5.29 13.75 -25.30
N ASP A 439 6.15 12.74 -25.35
CA ASP A 439 7.59 12.87 -25.18
C ASP A 439 8.40 11.99 -26.13
N ALA A 440 9.71 12.19 -26.12
CA ALA A 440 10.67 11.22 -26.62
C ALA A 440 11.26 10.36 -25.50
N PHE A 441 11.44 9.08 -25.82
CA PHE A 441 11.98 8.06 -24.93
C PHE A 441 13.14 7.37 -25.62
N ARG A 442 14.28 7.25 -24.95
CA ARG A 442 15.35 6.34 -25.35
C ARG A 442 15.43 5.20 -24.36
N VAL A 443 15.12 3.99 -24.83
CA VAL A 443 15.12 2.77 -24.02
C VAL A 443 16.29 1.89 -24.46
N THR A 444 17.27 1.73 -23.60
CA THR A 444 18.50 0.95 -23.87
C THR A 444 18.63 -0.18 -22.86
N ARG A 445 19.24 -1.31 -23.27
CA ARG A 445 19.55 -2.44 -22.40
C ARG A 445 21.01 -2.82 -22.55
N ASP A 446 21.72 -2.90 -21.44
CA ASP A 446 23.09 -3.40 -21.36
C ASP A 446 23.18 -4.48 -20.29
N GLY A 447 23.39 -5.74 -20.72
CA GLY A 447 23.38 -6.92 -19.85
C GLY A 447 22.12 -7.01 -18.98
N ARG A 448 22.30 -6.81 -17.67
CA ARG A 448 21.25 -6.83 -16.63
C ARG A 448 20.66 -5.46 -16.31
N THR A 449 20.99 -4.43 -17.09
CA THR A 449 20.55 -3.04 -16.85
C THR A 449 19.60 -2.59 -17.95
N VAL A 450 18.52 -1.90 -17.59
CA VAL A 450 17.70 -1.13 -18.54
C VAL A 450 17.79 0.34 -18.16
N THR A 451 18.00 1.21 -19.14
CA THR A 451 17.98 2.68 -18.96
C THR A 451 16.95 3.29 -19.88
N VAL A 452 16.00 4.00 -19.29
CA VAL A 452 15.01 4.84 -19.98
C VAL A 452 15.40 6.29 -19.75
N VAL A 453 15.66 7.02 -20.82
CA VAL A 453 15.83 8.48 -20.82
C VAL A 453 14.60 9.09 -21.46
N ASN A 454 13.97 10.04 -20.80
CA ASN A 454 12.83 10.79 -21.30
C ASN A 454 13.19 12.28 -21.43
N ALA A 455 12.66 12.90 -22.49
CA ALA A 455 12.74 14.33 -22.70
C ALA A 455 11.57 14.80 -23.61
N PRO A 456 11.23 16.10 -23.59
CA PRO A 456 10.14 16.68 -24.41
C PRO A 456 10.24 16.41 -25.91
N THR A 457 11.48 16.26 -26.40
CA THR A 457 11.73 15.99 -27.82
C THR A 457 12.90 15.02 -27.99
N ALA A 458 12.95 14.34 -29.13
CA ALA A 458 14.06 13.43 -29.44
C ALA A 458 15.42 14.15 -29.48
N GLY A 459 15.45 15.42 -29.90
CA GLY A 459 16.65 16.24 -29.94
C GLY A 459 17.20 16.64 -28.56
N THR A 460 16.39 16.53 -27.50
CA THR A 460 16.80 16.88 -26.13
C THR A 460 17.20 15.69 -25.27
N LEU A 461 17.09 14.46 -25.78
CA LEU A 461 17.46 13.24 -25.03
C LEU A 461 18.92 13.22 -24.57
N ASP A 462 19.84 13.69 -25.42
CA ASP A 462 21.28 13.76 -25.07
C ASP A 462 21.59 14.92 -24.11
N ALA A 463 20.75 15.96 -24.08
CA ALA A 463 20.88 17.06 -23.13
C ALA A 463 20.41 16.65 -21.72
N VAL A 464 19.37 15.80 -21.61
CA VAL A 464 18.97 15.19 -20.33
C VAL A 464 20.01 14.19 -19.85
N HIS A 465 20.49 13.31 -20.73
CA HIS A 465 21.48 12.30 -20.36
C HIS A 465 22.20 11.76 -21.60
N ALA A 466 23.45 12.14 -21.82
CA ALA A 466 24.21 11.64 -22.97
C ALA A 466 24.39 10.11 -22.97
N ARG A 467 24.60 9.53 -24.16
CA ARG A 467 24.98 8.11 -24.31
C ARG A 467 26.32 7.81 -23.60
N ALA A 468 26.57 6.55 -23.29
CA ALA A 468 27.91 6.14 -22.86
C ALA A 468 28.81 6.09 -24.10
N ASP A 469 30.01 6.63 -23.96
CA ASP A 469 31.07 6.50 -24.97
C ASP A 469 31.58 5.05 -25.06
#